data_AF-A0A445EA91-F1
#
_entry.id   AF-A0A445EA91-F1
#
_cell.length_a   1.000
_cell.length_b   1.000
_cell.length_c   1.000
_cell.angle_alpha   90.00
_cell.angle_beta   90.00
_cell.angle_gamma   90.00
#
_symmetry.space_group_name_H-M   'P 1'
#
loop_
_entity.id
_entity.type
_entity.pdbx_description
1 polymer ?
#
loop_
_entity_poly.entity_id
_entity_poly.type
_entity_poly.pdbx_seq_one_letter_code
_entity_poly.pdbx_strand_id
1 'polypeptide(L)'
;MVQELAAVPRSRCYLMRALHLLCRYVLAACSHARLDWKRFVHPVYRMELVFNVYRSEFRPIRHEDDWPSYDGPRIRPNPRMTRVKKSEI
;
A
#
# COMPACT_ATOMS: atom_id res chain seq x y z
N MET A 1 2.13 -34.00 10.71
CA MET A 1 3.01 -32.83 10.46
C MET A 1 2.31 -31.94 9.45
N VAL A 2 1.49 -30.95 9.80
CA VAL A 2 1.16 -30.29 11.06
C VAL A 2 -0.33 -29.92 11.00
N GLN A 3 -1.01 -30.10 12.13
CA GLN A 3 -2.43 -29.78 12.36
C GLN A 3 -2.67 -28.28 12.53
N GLU A 4 -3.96 -27.93 12.37
CA GLU A 4 -4.68 -26.79 12.97
C GLU A 4 -4.67 -25.41 12.30
N LEU A 5 -5.68 -25.25 11.44
CA LEU A 5 -6.48 -24.05 11.30
C LEU A 5 -7.19 -23.69 12.63
N ALA A 6 -6.49 -23.09 13.59
CA ALA A 6 -7.15 -22.42 14.73
C ALA A 6 -6.21 -21.46 15.48
N ALA A 7 -6.22 -20.18 15.10
CA ALA A 7 -5.95 -19.05 16.02
C ALA A 7 -6.23 -17.69 15.33
N VAL A 8 -7.49 -17.41 15.01
CA VAL A 8 -7.94 -16.02 14.77
C VAL A 8 -8.96 -15.67 15.85
N PRO A 9 -8.51 -15.07 16.96
CA PRO A 9 -9.32 -14.03 17.58
C PRO A 9 -8.40 -12.96 18.14
N ARG A 10 -7.53 -12.47 17.30
CA ARG A 10 -6.92 -11.20 17.54
C ARG A 10 -7.97 -10.27 16.87
N SER A 11 -8.57 -9.33 17.61
CA SER A 11 -9.69 -8.50 17.10
C SER A 11 -9.29 -7.72 15.84
N ARG A 12 -10.11 -7.58 14.79
CA ARG A 12 -9.73 -6.76 13.59
C ARG A 12 -9.07 -5.39 13.92
N CYS A 13 -9.36 -4.86 15.11
CA CYS A 13 -8.69 -3.73 15.77
C CYS A 13 -7.15 -3.86 15.94
N TYR A 14 -6.58 -4.97 16.43
CA TYR A 14 -5.10 -5.06 16.63
C TYR A 14 -4.35 -5.07 15.29
N LEU A 15 -4.91 -5.72 14.27
CA LEU A 15 -4.27 -5.82 12.96
C LEU A 15 -4.19 -4.46 12.30
N MET A 16 -5.26 -3.67 12.42
CA MET A 16 -5.29 -2.27 11.96
C MET A 16 -4.26 -1.42 12.70
N ARG A 17 -4.16 -1.60 14.03
CA ARG A 17 -3.22 -0.84 14.87
C ARG A 17 -1.77 -1.16 14.53
N ALA A 18 -1.47 -2.42 14.19
CA ALA A 18 -0.12 -2.89 13.87
C ALA A 18 0.35 -2.48 12.47
N LEU A 19 -0.55 -2.41 11.49
CA LEU A 19 -0.19 -2.10 10.11
C LEU A 19 -0.26 -0.60 9.77
N HIS A 20 -0.84 0.22 10.66
CA HIS A 20 -1.12 1.64 10.45
C HIS A 20 -1.84 1.98 9.12
N LEU A 21 -2.34 0.97 8.42
CA LEU A 21 -2.90 1.07 7.09
C LEU A 21 -4.42 1.17 7.20
N LEU A 22 -4.97 2.22 6.58
CA LEU A 22 -6.40 2.39 6.38
C LEU A 22 -6.92 1.26 5.48
N CYS A 23 -7.41 0.17 6.08
CA CYS A 23 -8.20 -0.78 5.32
C CYS A 23 -9.47 -0.03 4.86
N ARG A 24 -9.76 0.00 3.56
CA ARG A 24 -10.94 0.67 2.94
C ARG A 24 -12.25 0.41 3.71
N TYR A 25 -12.39 -0.79 4.27
CA TYR A 25 -13.55 -1.20 5.07
C TYR A 25 -13.71 -0.40 6.38
N VAL A 26 -12.63 0.08 6.99
CA VAL A 26 -12.71 0.86 8.24
C VAL A 26 -12.98 2.33 7.99
N LEU A 27 -12.52 2.90 6.88
CA LEU A 27 -13.04 4.21 6.46
C LEU A 27 -14.55 4.15 6.21
N ALA A 28 -15.01 3.11 5.52
CA ALA A 28 -16.43 2.90 5.26
C ALA A 28 -17.24 2.69 6.57
N ALA A 29 -16.73 1.87 7.49
CA ALA A 29 -17.38 1.64 8.78
C ALA A 29 -17.41 2.90 9.66
N CYS A 30 -16.31 3.65 9.74
CA CYS A 30 -16.27 4.92 10.46
C CYS A 30 -17.22 5.95 9.84
N SER A 31 -17.29 6.03 8.51
CA SER A 31 -18.24 6.89 7.80
C SER A 31 -19.69 6.51 8.09
N HIS A 32 -20.00 5.22 8.10
CA HIS A 32 -21.34 4.72 8.40
C HIS A 32 -21.74 4.98 9.87
N ALA A 33 -20.81 4.79 10.79
CA ALA A 33 -21.03 5.00 12.22
C ALA A 33 -20.88 6.47 12.68
N ARG A 34 -20.62 7.41 11.76
CA ARG A 34 -20.32 8.83 12.05
C ARG A 34 -19.21 9.02 13.11
N LEU A 35 -18.22 8.12 13.09
CA LEU A 35 -17.07 8.19 13.98
C LEU A 35 -15.95 8.98 13.33
N ASP A 36 -15.26 9.80 14.13
CA ASP A 36 -14.06 10.49 13.67
C ASP A 36 -12.93 9.48 13.45
N TRP A 37 -12.72 9.13 12.17
CA TRP A 37 -11.69 8.20 11.74
C TRP A 37 -10.27 8.67 12.12
N LYS A 38 -10.05 9.98 12.31
CA LYS A 38 -8.74 10.55 12.66
C LYS A 38 -8.21 10.05 14.00
N ARG A 39 -9.08 9.60 14.91
CA ARG A 39 -8.71 8.98 16.20
C ARG A 39 -8.12 7.58 16.05
N PHE A 40 -8.43 6.88 14.96
CA PHE A 40 -7.99 5.51 14.72
C PHE A 40 -6.80 5.43 13.75
N VAL A 41 -6.52 6.53 13.04
CA VAL A 41 -5.44 6.61 12.06
C VAL A 41 -4.20 7.24 12.67
N HIS A 42 -3.08 6.55 12.47
CA HIS A 42 -1.78 7.07 12.86
C HIS A 42 -1.49 8.38 12.11
N PRO A 43 -0.98 9.44 12.77
CA PRO A 43 -0.77 10.75 12.16
C PRO A 43 -0.02 10.74 10.82
N VAL A 44 0.89 9.77 10.63
CA VAL A 44 1.65 9.56 9.38
C VAL A 44 0.76 9.34 8.15
N TYR A 45 -0.42 8.78 8.33
CA TYR A 45 -1.37 8.48 7.24
C TYR A 45 -2.50 9.50 7.15
N ARG A 46 -2.45 10.60 7.92
CA ARG A 46 -3.41 11.69 7.77
C ARG A 46 -3.10 12.43 6.47
N MET A 47 -4.15 12.86 5.77
CA MET A 47 -4.03 13.58 4.50
C MET A 47 -3.10 14.78 4.59
N GLU A 48 -3.06 15.48 5.73
CA GLU A 48 -2.14 16.58 6.00
C GLU A 48 -0.67 16.20 5.79
N LEU A 49 -0.24 15.02 6.25
CA LEU A 49 1.12 14.55 6.07
C LEU A 49 1.39 14.07 4.63
N VAL A 50 0.41 13.38 4.03
CA VAL A 50 0.48 12.95 2.63
C VAL A 50 0.63 14.16 1.72
N PHE A 51 -0.20 15.18 1.87
CA PHE A 51 -0.10 16.43 1.12
C PHE A 51 1.23 17.14 1.36
N ASN A 52 1.78 17.11 2.58
CA ASN A 52 3.11 17.66 2.85
C ASN A 52 4.23 16.93 2.10
N VAL A 53 4.14 15.60 1.93
CA VAL A 53 5.11 14.85 1.11
C VAL A 53 5.05 15.29 -0.36
N TYR A 54 3.86 15.57 -0.88
CA TYR A 54 3.68 16.08 -2.25
C TYR A 54 3.81 17.61 -2.36
N ARG A 55 3.98 18.33 -1.24
CA ARG A 55 4.08 19.80 -1.23
C ARG A 55 5.42 20.27 -1.77
N SER A 56 6.47 19.48 -1.55
CA SER A 56 7.74 19.69 -2.24
C SER A 56 7.57 19.37 -3.72
N GLU A 57 8.05 20.25 -4.59
CA GLU A 57 8.13 19.95 -6.01
C GLU A 57 9.07 18.76 -6.24
N PHE A 58 8.57 17.75 -6.93
CA PHE A 58 9.43 16.70 -7.43
C PHE A 58 10.35 17.31 -8.48
N ARG A 59 11.64 17.00 -8.39
CA ARG A 59 12.55 17.36 -9.47
C ARG A 59 12.04 16.69 -10.75
N PRO A 60 12.01 17.41 -11.88
CA PRO A 60 11.64 16.81 -13.15
C PRO A 60 12.55 15.60 -13.40
N ILE A 61 11.96 14.51 -13.87
CA ILE A 61 12.70 13.33 -14.32
C ILE A 61 13.54 13.80 -15.51
N ARG A 62 14.86 13.54 -15.46
CA ARG A 62 15.79 13.95 -16.52
C ARG A 62 15.51 13.18 -17.81
N HIS A 63 16.01 13.68 -18.93
CA HIS A 63 15.94 12.95 -20.20
C HIS A 63 16.61 11.57 -20.04
N GLU A 64 16.14 10.55 -20.77
CA GLU A 64 16.69 9.19 -20.67
C GLU A 64 18.21 9.17 -20.96
N ASP A 65 18.68 10.07 -21.83
CA ASP A 65 20.12 10.22 -22.16
C ASP A 65 20.97 10.71 -20.98
N ASP A 66 20.36 11.39 -20.01
CA ASP A 66 21.05 11.87 -18.81
C ASP A 66 21.10 10.82 -17.70
N TRP A 67 20.48 9.65 -17.90
CA TRP A 67 20.40 8.62 -16.87
C TRP A 67 21.73 7.87 -16.78
N PRO A 68 22.22 7.58 -15.57
CA PRO A 68 23.40 6.73 -15.42
C PRO A 68 23.09 5.32 -15.94
N SER A 69 24.13 4.64 -16.45
CA SER A 69 24.01 3.23 -16.82
C SER A 69 23.51 2.41 -15.61
N TYR A 70 22.49 1.58 -15.84
CA TYR A 70 21.94 0.75 -14.78
C TYR A 70 22.88 -0.41 -14.46
N ASP A 71 23.51 -0.37 -13.28
CA ASP A 71 24.39 -1.43 -12.76
C ASP A 71 23.67 -2.37 -11.77
N GLY A 72 22.34 -2.28 -11.69
CA GLY A 72 21.56 -3.12 -10.80
C GLY A 72 21.29 -4.53 -11.35
N PRO A 73 20.72 -5.43 -10.52
CA PRO A 73 20.35 -6.76 -10.96
C PRO A 73 19.33 -6.69 -12.09
N ARG A 74 19.48 -7.55 -13.11
CA ARG A 74 18.48 -7.68 -14.18
C ARG A 74 17.21 -8.31 -13.62
N ILE A 75 16.20 -7.48 -13.38
CA ILE A 75 14.87 -7.93 -12.96
C ILE A 75 14.22 -8.60 -14.18
N ARG A 76 14.15 -9.94 -14.17
CA ARG A 76 13.40 -10.70 -15.17
C ARG A 76 12.01 -11.04 -14.61
N PRO A 77 10.92 -10.60 -15.24
CA PRO A 77 9.59 -11.02 -14.85
C PRO A 77 9.45 -12.54 -14.94
N ASN A 78 8.83 -13.17 -13.95
CA ASN A 78 8.51 -14.58 -14.01
C ASN A 78 7.43 -14.80 -15.10
N PRO A 79 7.71 -15.59 -16.16
CA PRO A 79 6.73 -15.81 -17.25
C PRO A 79 5.41 -16.45 -16.78
N ARG A 80 5.42 -17.15 -15.63
CA ARG A 80 4.20 -17.73 -15.03
C ARG A 80 3.34 -16.71 -14.28
N MET A 81 3.90 -15.54 -13.99
CA MET A 81 3.22 -14.46 -13.27
C MET A 81 2.94 -13.24 -14.16
N THR A 82 3.41 -13.26 -15.41
CA THR A 82 3.06 -12.21 -16.37
C THR A 82 1.60 -12.31 -16.73
N ARG A 83 0.87 -11.20 -16.62
CA ARG A 83 -0.53 -11.12 -17.06
C ARG A 83 -0.58 -11.39 -18.56
N VAL A 84 -1.31 -12.42 -18.95
CA VAL A 84 -1.57 -12.73 -20.37
C VAL A 84 -2.35 -11.57 -20.98
N LYS A 85 -1.93 -11.09 -22.15
CA LYS A 85 -2.69 -10.08 -22.89
C LYS A 85 -3.97 -10.72 -23.42
N LYS A 86 -5.10 -10.02 -23.32
CA LYS A 86 -6.44 -10.50 -23.74
C LYS A 86 -6.56 -10.74 -25.26
N SER A 87 -5.50 -10.54 -26.04
CA SER A 87 -5.49 -10.73 -27.50
C SER A 87 -5.09 -12.14 -27.95
N GLU A 88 -4.79 -13.05 -27.02
CA GLU A 88 -4.47 -14.47 -27.31
C GLU A 88 -5.43 -15.39 -26.52
N ILE A 89 -6.73 -15.20 -26.73
CA ILE A 89 -7.79 -16.19 -26.48
C ILE A 89 -8.68 -16.20 -27.71
#